data_AF-A0AAP0REJ8-F1
#
_entry.id   AF-A0AAP0REJ8-F1
#
_cell.length_a   1.000
_cell.length_b   1.000
_cell.length_c   1.000
_cell.angle_alpha   90.00
_cell.angle_beta   90.00
_cell.angle_gamma   90.00
#
_symmetry.space_group_name_H-M   'P 1'
#
loop_
_entity.id
_entity.type
_entity.pdbx_description
1 polymer ?
#
loop_
_entity_poly.entity_id
_entity_poly.type
_entity_poly.pdbx_seq_one_letter_code
_entity_poly.pdbx_strand_id
1 'polypeptide(L)'
;MRSLKNEIRESDMFRANAAFRELDGVPFDILPSCVYKDECFTCPSLRELRDFKVIFSTFVSSFRLIGVGITAGHFSHIFLADASSVTEPETMVALANLADEKTAVVVTGARQNRSSWVRSDIARQRGLRISYFERLCESKPYSSSDRMFITRL
;
A
#
# COMPACT_ATOMS: atom_id res chain seq x y z
N MET A 1 1.51 3.61 -13.69
CA MET A 1 0.44 2.73 -14.21
C MET A 1 0.49 2.50 -15.72
N ARG A 2 0.89 3.47 -16.56
CA ARG A 2 0.95 3.28 -18.03
C ARG A 2 1.75 2.04 -18.47
N SER A 3 2.84 1.72 -17.78
CA SER A 3 3.65 0.53 -18.09
C SER A 3 2.97 -0.80 -17.70
N LEU A 4 2.25 -0.83 -16.57
CA LEU A 4 1.58 -2.05 -16.08
C LEU A 4 0.44 -2.51 -16.99
N LYS A 5 -0.27 -1.56 -17.63
CA LYS A 5 -1.35 -1.87 -18.59
C LYS A 5 -0.86 -2.60 -19.85
N ASN A 6 0.44 -2.56 -20.13
CA ASN A 6 1.02 -3.31 -21.25
C ASN A 6 1.15 -4.81 -20.92
N GLU A 7 1.29 -5.15 -19.64
CA GLU A 7 1.54 -6.51 -19.17
C GLU A 7 0.30 -7.15 -18.49
N ILE A 8 -0.57 -6.32 -17.91
CA ILE A 8 -1.75 -6.75 -17.15
C ILE A 8 -3.00 -6.08 -17.70
N ARG A 9 -4.03 -6.88 -17.99
CA ARG A 9 -5.32 -6.40 -18.48
C ARG A 9 -6.02 -5.55 -17.43
N GLU A 10 -6.71 -4.50 -17.87
CA GLU A 10 -7.46 -3.63 -16.95
C GLU A 10 -8.54 -4.39 -16.16
N SER A 11 -9.17 -5.42 -16.76
CA SER A 11 -10.12 -6.30 -16.09
C SER A 11 -9.54 -7.04 -14.89
N ASP A 12 -8.23 -7.22 -14.85
CA ASP A 12 -7.52 -7.97 -13.81
C ASP A 12 -7.00 -7.02 -12.72
N MET A 13 -7.31 -5.71 -12.81
CA MET A 13 -6.85 -4.67 -11.90
C MET A 13 -8.02 -3.98 -11.20
N PHE A 14 -7.89 -3.81 -9.90
CA PHE A 14 -8.84 -3.01 -9.11
C PHE A 14 -8.11 -1.98 -8.26
N ARG A 15 -8.71 -0.81 -8.07
CA ARG A 15 -8.20 0.25 -7.21
C ARG A 15 -9.21 0.59 -6.11
N ALA A 16 -8.84 0.22 -4.89
CA ALA A 16 -9.54 0.56 -3.65
C ALA A 16 -9.17 1.99 -3.21
N ASN A 17 -9.97 2.97 -3.63
CA ASN A 17 -9.90 4.35 -3.15
C ASN A 17 -10.63 4.50 -1.79
N ALA A 18 -10.38 5.63 -1.10
CA ALA A 18 -11.22 6.04 0.03
C ALA A 18 -12.65 6.33 -0.44
N ALA A 19 -13.65 6.01 0.39
CA ALA A 19 -15.06 6.10 0.00
C ALA A 19 -15.46 7.50 -0.51
N PHE A 20 -15.04 8.54 0.20
CA PHE A 20 -15.31 9.95 -0.10
C PHE A 20 -14.14 10.65 -0.78
N ARG A 21 -13.31 9.91 -1.54
CA ARG A 21 -12.30 10.55 -2.39
C ARG A 21 -13.02 11.39 -3.45
N GLU A 22 -12.60 12.63 -3.63
CA GLU A 22 -13.13 13.51 -4.69
C GLU A 22 -12.85 12.90 -6.07
N LEU A 23 -13.88 12.86 -6.92
CA LEU A 23 -13.85 12.16 -8.21
C LEU A 23 -12.93 12.86 -9.21
N ASP A 24 -12.94 14.20 -9.23
CA ASP A 24 -12.07 15.06 -10.04
C ASP A 24 -10.59 14.95 -9.62
N GLY A 25 -10.34 14.59 -8.37
CA GLY A 25 -9.01 14.25 -7.84
C GLY A 25 -8.48 12.88 -8.29
N VAL A 26 -9.23 12.12 -9.10
CA VAL A 26 -8.77 10.83 -9.65
C VAL A 26 -8.48 10.98 -11.15
N PRO A 27 -7.25 10.68 -11.61
CA PRO A 27 -6.90 10.76 -13.02
C PRO A 27 -7.81 9.91 -13.92
N PHE A 28 -8.17 10.45 -15.09
CA PHE A 28 -9.12 9.81 -16.02
C PHE A 28 -8.68 8.42 -16.47
N ASP A 29 -7.37 8.17 -16.57
CA ASP A 29 -6.79 6.90 -16.98
C ASP A 29 -6.80 5.84 -15.87
N ILE A 30 -7.09 6.24 -14.62
CA ILE A 30 -7.19 5.38 -13.44
C ILE A 30 -8.65 5.05 -13.13
N LEU A 31 -9.58 5.95 -13.42
CA LEU A 31 -11.02 5.79 -13.15
C LEU A 31 -11.61 4.43 -13.59
N PRO A 32 -11.26 3.85 -14.76
CA PRO A 32 -11.78 2.55 -15.18
C PRO A 32 -11.46 1.38 -14.24
N SER A 33 -10.40 1.51 -13.42
CA SER A 33 -10.01 0.49 -12.43
C SER A 33 -10.69 0.67 -11.07
N CYS A 34 -11.52 1.69 -10.91
CA CYS A 34 -12.21 2.02 -9.68
C CYS A 34 -13.70 1.64 -9.78
N VAL A 35 -14.32 1.29 -8.66
CA VAL A 35 -15.79 1.13 -8.62
C VAL A 35 -16.39 2.34 -7.93
N TYR A 36 -17.20 3.10 -8.65
CA TYR A 36 -17.89 4.30 -8.17
C TYR A 36 -19.40 4.11 -8.32
N LYS A 37 -20.13 4.13 -7.20
CA LYS A 37 -21.59 3.94 -7.13
C LYS A 37 -22.15 4.85 -6.03
N ASP A 38 -23.35 5.40 -6.24
CA ASP A 38 -24.06 6.22 -5.25
C ASP A 38 -23.18 7.35 -4.66
N GLU A 39 -22.48 8.06 -5.54
CA GLU A 39 -21.58 9.17 -5.20
C GLU A 39 -20.38 8.80 -4.30
N CYS A 40 -20.04 7.50 -4.22
CA CYS A 40 -18.94 7.00 -3.40
C CYS A 40 -18.09 5.96 -4.15
N PHE A 41 -16.80 5.89 -3.81
CA PHE A 41 -15.97 4.76 -4.21
C PHE A 41 -16.31 3.55 -3.35
N THR A 42 -16.75 2.46 -3.98
CA THR A 42 -17.13 1.22 -3.30
C THR A 42 -16.07 0.14 -3.43
N CYS A 43 -16.07 -0.81 -2.49
CA CYS A 43 -15.26 -2.02 -2.60
C CYS A 43 -16.16 -3.15 -3.16
N PRO A 44 -15.74 -3.88 -4.21
CA PRO A 44 -16.47 -5.04 -4.73
C PRO A 44 -16.70 -6.10 -3.66
N SER A 45 -17.54 -7.09 -3.97
CA SER A 45 -17.72 -8.26 -3.11
C SER A 45 -16.42 -9.09 -3.00
N LEU A 46 -16.31 -9.93 -1.96
CA LEU A 46 -15.15 -10.82 -1.79
C LEU A 46 -14.91 -11.72 -3.00
N ARG A 47 -15.99 -12.15 -3.66
CA ARG A 47 -15.91 -13.00 -4.86
C ARG A 47 -15.24 -12.25 -6.01
N GLU A 48 -15.71 -11.04 -6.30
CA GLU A 48 -15.12 -10.20 -7.35
C GLU A 48 -13.68 -9.80 -7.01
N LEU A 49 -13.40 -9.49 -5.74
CA LEU A 49 -12.04 -9.14 -5.31
C LEU A 49 -11.02 -10.25 -5.59
N ARG A 50 -11.42 -11.52 -5.48
CA ARG A 50 -10.56 -12.67 -5.74
C ARG A 50 -10.27 -12.89 -7.22
N ASP A 51 -11.06 -12.30 -8.11
CA ASP A 51 -10.86 -12.42 -9.56
C ASP A 51 -9.81 -11.41 -10.07
N PHE A 52 -9.53 -10.35 -9.31
CA PHE A 52 -8.45 -9.41 -9.66
C PHE A 52 -7.07 -9.98 -9.33
N LYS A 53 -6.13 -9.81 -10.25
CA LYS A 53 -4.72 -10.19 -10.07
C LYS A 53 -3.94 -9.14 -9.30
N VAL A 54 -4.32 -7.87 -9.46
CA VAL A 54 -3.63 -6.74 -8.81
C VAL A 54 -4.65 -5.80 -8.19
N ILE A 55 -4.47 -5.53 -6.90
CA ILE A 55 -5.29 -4.55 -6.16
C ILE A 55 -4.39 -3.41 -5.71
N PHE A 56 -4.77 -2.18 -6.10
CA PHE A 56 -4.12 -0.95 -5.66
C PHE A 56 -4.91 -0.34 -4.51
N SER A 57 -4.23 0.09 -3.45
CA SER A 57 -4.86 0.88 -2.38
C SER A 57 -3.83 1.82 -1.76
N THR A 58 -4.30 2.84 -1.05
CA THR A 58 -3.44 3.56 -0.11
C THR A 58 -3.25 2.72 1.15
N PHE A 59 -2.15 2.96 1.87
CA PHE A 59 -1.82 2.22 3.10
C PHE A 59 -3.01 2.11 4.06
N VAL A 60 -3.64 3.25 4.36
CA VAL A 60 -4.81 3.28 5.25
C VAL A 60 -6.01 2.63 4.58
N SER A 61 -6.37 2.98 3.33
CA SER A 61 -7.57 2.45 2.64
C SER A 61 -7.57 0.93 2.43
N SER A 62 -6.40 0.28 2.55
CA SER A 62 -6.28 -1.18 2.48
C SER A 62 -7.20 -1.90 3.49
N PHE A 63 -7.57 -1.24 4.59
CA PHE A 63 -8.51 -1.77 5.58
C PHE A 63 -9.87 -2.19 4.97
N ARG A 64 -10.28 -1.56 3.87
CA ARG A 64 -11.54 -1.88 3.20
C ARG A 64 -11.56 -3.30 2.65
N LEU A 65 -10.40 -3.82 2.22
CA LEU A 65 -10.28 -5.20 1.74
C LEU A 65 -10.60 -6.18 2.86
N ILE A 66 -10.13 -5.90 4.08
CA ILE A 66 -10.43 -6.66 5.28
C ILE A 66 -11.93 -6.58 5.60
N GLY A 67 -12.51 -5.38 5.50
CA GLY A 67 -13.94 -5.14 5.75
C GLY A 67 -14.87 -5.96 4.85
N VAL A 68 -14.40 -6.33 3.65
CA VAL A 68 -15.13 -7.21 2.70
C VAL A 68 -14.82 -8.70 2.94
N GLY A 69 -13.80 -9.02 3.74
CA GLY A 69 -13.45 -10.39 4.13
C GLY A 69 -12.18 -10.95 3.48
N ILE A 70 -11.31 -10.09 2.93
CA ILE A 70 -9.94 -10.52 2.57
C ILE A 70 -9.16 -10.79 3.86
N THR A 71 -8.56 -11.98 3.94
CA THR A 71 -7.76 -12.42 5.09
C THR A 71 -6.27 -12.36 4.78
N ALA A 72 -5.44 -12.38 5.82
CA ALA A 72 -4.00 -12.59 5.70
C ALA A 72 -3.69 -13.84 4.85
N GLY A 73 -2.63 -13.77 4.04
CA GLY A 73 -2.22 -14.86 3.14
C GLY A 73 -2.99 -14.93 1.82
N HIS A 74 -3.95 -14.04 1.59
CA HIS A 74 -4.63 -13.95 0.28
C HIS A 74 -3.66 -13.51 -0.82
N PHE A 75 -2.80 -12.54 -0.52
CA PHE A 75 -1.84 -12.00 -1.48
C PHE A 75 -0.53 -12.77 -1.40
N SER A 76 -0.05 -13.27 -2.54
CA SER A 76 1.30 -13.84 -2.60
C SER A 76 2.38 -12.77 -2.44
N HIS A 77 2.10 -11.55 -2.88
CA HIS A 77 3.02 -10.42 -2.83
C HIS A 77 2.31 -9.14 -2.39
N ILE A 78 2.97 -8.36 -1.53
CA ILE A 78 2.55 -7.02 -1.16
C ILE A 78 3.67 -6.04 -1.47
N PHE A 79 3.39 -5.06 -2.33
CA PHE A 79 4.32 -4.00 -2.69
C PHE A 79 3.94 -2.71 -1.95
N LEU A 80 4.76 -2.30 -0.99
CA LEU A 80 4.61 -1.04 -0.28
C LEU A 80 5.39 0.04 -1.03
N ALA A 81 4.68 0.78 -1.89
CA ALA A 81 5.27 1.87 -2.68
C ALA A 81 5.47 3.13 -1.83
N ASP A 82 6.68 3.69 -1.88
CA ASP A 82 7.06 4.95 -1.20
C ASP A 82 6.83 4.92 0.33
N ALA A 83 7.09 3.77 0.94
CA ALA A 83 6.88 3.51 2.36
C ALA A 83 7.71 4.41 3.31
N SER A 84 8.75 5.08 2.81
CA SER A 84 9.51 6.08 3.59
C SER A 84 8.68 7.31 3.95
N SER A 85 7.69 7.66 3.12
CA SER A 85 6.88 8.89 3.25
C SER A 85 5.71 8.76 4.23
N VAL A 86 5.41 7.56 4.69
CA VAL A 86 4.30 7.24 5.61
C VAL A 86 4.83 6.81 6.97
N THR A 87 4.00 6.98 8.00
CA THR A 87 4.35 6.54 9.35
C THR A 87 4.27 5.01 9.44
N GLU A 88 5.01 4.43 10.38
CA GLU A 88 4.98 2.99 10.61
C GLU A 88 3.55 2.46 10.91
N PRO A 89 2.71 3.11 11.75
CA PRO A 89 1.34 2.66 11.99
C PRO A 89 0.48 2.61 10.73
N GLU A 90 0.61 3.58 9.81
CA GLU A 90 -0.11 3.57 8.54
C GLU A 90 0.30 2.35 7.69
N THR A 91 1.60 2.03 7.69
CA THR A 91 2.11 0.83 7.01
C THR A 91 1.56 -0.46 7.62
N MET A 92 1.42 -0.50 8.95
CA MET A 92 0.91 -1.68 9.67
C MET A 92 -0.55 -1.99 9.34
N VAL A 93 -1.36 -1.01 8.92
CA VAL A 93 -2.75 -1.27 8.48
C VAL A 93 -2.79 -2.33 7.38
N ALA A 94 -1.89 -2.24 6.41
CA ALA A 94 -1.78 -3.24 5.35
C ALA A 94 -1.11 -4.53 5.87
N LEU A 95 0.07 -4.42 6.49
CA LEU A 95 0.87 -5.60 6.82
C LEU A 95 0.25 -6.48 7.90
N ALA A 96 -0.26 -5.91 8.99
CA ALA A 96 -0.78 -6.68 10.11
C ALA A 96 -2.04 -7.49 9.77
N ASN A 97 -2.74 -7.12 8.69
CA ASN A 97 -4.02 -7.72 8.34
C ASN A 97 -4.00 -8.53 7.03
N LEU A 98 -3.09 -8.19 6.11
CA LEU A 98 -3.05 -8.80 4.78
C LEU A 98 -1.84 -9.71 4.56
N ALA A 99 -0.77 -9.55 5.33
CA ALA A 99 0.43 -10.38 5.22
C ALA A 99 0.40 -11.54 6.23
N ASP A 100 0.89 -12.69 5.79
CA ASP A 100 1.19 -13.86 6.61
C ASP A 100 2.61 -14.38 6.30
N GLU A 101 2.99 -15.54 6.86
CA GLU A 101 4.30 -16.15 6.62
C GLU A 101 4.55 -16.59 5.17
N LYS A 102 3.50 -16.66 4.33
CA LYS A 102 3.58 -17.05 2.92
C LYS A 102 3.57 -15.83 1.98
N THR A 103 3.40 -14.64 2.53
CA THR A 103 3.30 -13.40 1.77
C THR A 103 4.68 -12.75 1.61
N ALA A 104 5.13 -12.58 0.37
CA ALA A 104 6.35 -11.84 0.07
C ALA A 104 6.10 -10.32 0.14
N VAL A 105 6.77 -9.62 1.06
CA VAL A 105 6.62 -8.17 1.23
C VAL A 105 7.82 -7.45 0.60
N VAL A 106 7.53 -6.59 -0.37
CA VAL A 106 8.51 -5.71 -1.00
C VAL A 106 8.27 -4.28 -0.55
N VAL A 107 9.27 -3.68 0.09
CA VAL A 107 9.18 -2.31 0.63
C VAL A 107 10.04 -1.39 -0.22
N THR A 108 9.45 -0.37 -0.83
CA THR A 108 10.19 0.66 -1.55
C THR A 108 10.16 1.97 -0.78
N GLY A 109 11.17 2.81 -0.99
CA GLY A 109 11.28 4.09 -0.31
C GLY A 109 12.61 4.76 -0.59
N ALA A 110 12.74 5.99 -0.11
CA ALA A 110 13.96 6.77 -0.21
C ALA A 110 14.50 7.09 1.18
N ARG A 111 15.82 6.97 1.36
CA ARG A 111 16.47 7.43 2.60
C ARG A 111 16.25 8.93 2.76
N GLN A 112 16.05 9.38 4.00
CA GLN A 112 15.83 10.78 4.37
C GLN A 112 14.50 11.39 3.86
N ASN A 113 13.64 10.62 3.19
CA ASN A 113 12.29 11.06 2.80
C ASN A 113 11.27 10.81 3.94
N ARG A 114 11.55 11.33 5.13
CA ARG A 114 10.72 11.13 6.34
C ARG A 114 9.34 11.77 6.17
N SER A 115 8.31 11.11 6.70
CA SER A 115 6.97 11.69 6.80
C SER A 115 7.02 13.11 7.40
N SER A 116 6.59 14.09 6.61
CA SER A 116 6.45 15.48 7.02
C SER A 116 5.13 15.74 7.76
N TRP A 117 4.23 14.75 7.79
CA TRP A 117 2.83 14.91 8.19
C TRP A 117 2.58 14.82 9.70
N VAL A 118 3.58 14.44 10.51
CA VAL A 118 3.44 14.37 11.97
C VAL A 118 3.50 15.78 12.57
N ARG A 119 2.34 16.31 12.98
CA ARG A 119 2.21 17.69 13.52
C ARG A 119 2.71 17.86 14.95
N SER A 120 2.52 16.85 15.81
CA SER A 120 2.85 16.94 17.24
C SER A 120 4.35 16.79 17.50
N ASP A 121 4.97 17.79 18.11
CA ASP A 121 6.40 17.77 18.48
C ASP A 121 6.76 16.62 19.39
N ILE A 122 5.90 16.33 20.36
CA ILE A 122 6.06 15.18 21.26
C ILE A 122 6.10 13.89 20.44
N ALA A 123 5.16 13.71 19.51
CA ALA A 123 5.13 12.52 18.67
C ALA A 123 6.37 12.41 17.76
N ARG A 124 6.84 13.54 17.20
CA ARG A 124 8.08 13.59 16.41
C ARG A 124 9.29 13.16 17.23
N GLN A 125 9.44 13.69 18.44
CA GLN A 125 10.54 13.35 19.36
C GLN A 125 10.47 11.90 19.84
N ARG A 126 9.27 11.33 19.94
CA ARG A 126 9.03 9.92 20.31
C ARG A 126 9.09 8.95 19.11
N GLY A 127 9.56 9.41 17.95
CA GLY A 127 9.88 8.52 16.83
C GLY A 127 8.75 8.27 15.84
N LEU A 128 7.59 8.93 15.95
CA LEU A 128 6.47 8.70 15.01
C LEU A 128 6.79 9.11 13.55
N ARG A 129 7.84 9.92 13.35
CA ARG A 129 8.36 10.26 12.00
C ARG A 129 9.22 9.16 11.38
N ILE A 130 9.63 8.17 12.16
CA ILE A 130 10.41 7.04 11.66
C ILE A 130 9.43 6.11 10.96
N SER A 131 9.61 5.97 9.65
CA SER A 131 8.82 5.05 8.84
C SER A 131 9.23 3.60 9.07
N TYR A 132 8.36 2.66 8.71
CA TYR A 132 8.70 1.24 8.69
C TYR A 132 9.93 0.96 7.81
N PHE A 133 10.02 1.63 6.66
CA PHE A 133 11.15 1.53 5.74
C PHE A 133 12.47 1.96 6.39
N GLU A 134 12.49 3.07 7.12
CA GLU A 134 13.69 3.54 7.81
C GLU A 134 14.09 2.60 8.93
N ARG A 135 13.12 2.14 9.73
CA ARG A 135 13.38 1.18 10.80
C ARG A 135 13.98 -0.12 10.24
N LEU A 136 13.46 -0.61 9.12
CA LEU A 136 14.06 -1.76 8.42
C LEU A 136 15.48 -1.45 7.98
N CYS A 137 15.74 -0.32 7.31
CA CYS A 137 17.07 0.08 6.85
C CYS A 137 18.12 0.16 7.97
N GLU A 138 17.71 0.41 9.22
CA GLU A 138 18.60 0.44 10.39
C GLU A 138 18.74 -0.94 11.07
N SER A 139 17.85 -1.89 10.76
CA SER A 139 17.82 -3.23 11.32
C SER A 139 18.64 -4.22 10.50
N LYS A 140 19.24 -5.23 11.14
CA LYS A 140 19.84 -6.36 10.43
C LYS A 140 18.72 -7.25 9.84
N PRO A 141 18.89 -7.82 8.63
CA PRO A 141 20.08 -7.74 7.77
C PRO A 141 20.15 -6.50 6.87
N TYR A 142 19.11 -5.67 6.78
CA TYR A 142 19.03 -4.57 5.82
C TYR A 142 20.07 -3.44 6.06
N SER A 143 20.57 -3.28 7.28
CA SER A 143 21.59 -2.26 7.58
C SER A 143 22.94 -2.50 6.90
N SER A 144 23.26 -3.74 6.51
CA SER A 144 24.51 -4.06 5.81
C SER A 144 24.55 -3.65 4.33
N SER A 145 23.45 -3.10 3.79
CA SER A 145 23.31 -2.80 2.35
C SER A 145 23.59 -4.01 1.45
N ASP A 146 23.38 -5.21 1.98
CA ASP A 146 23.56 -6.47 1.27
C ASP A 146 22.54 -6.58 0.13
N ARG A 147 23.05 -6.89 -1.07
CA ARG A 147 22.27 -7.01 -2.30
C ARG A 147 21.27 -8.16 -2.27
N MET A 148 21.43 -9.12 -1.37
CA MET A 148 20.45 -10.17 -1.14
C MET A 148 19.12 -9.62 -0.60
N PHE A 149 19.16 -8.52 0.16
CA PHE A 149 17.98 -7.94 0.83
C PHE A 149 17.57 -6.57 0.28
N ILE A 150 18.50 -5.85 -0.36
CA ILE A 150 18.27 -4.50 -0.88
C ILE A 150 18.70 -4.44 -2.34
N THR A 151 17.80 -3.98 -3.20
CA THR A 151 18.13 -3.60 -4.57
C THR A 151 17.92 -2.11 -4.79
N ARG A 152 18.71 -1.51 -5.68
CA ARG A 152 18.50 -0.14 -6.17
C ARG A 152 18.01 -0.24 -7.61
N LEU A 153 16.84 0.34 -7.88
CA LEU A 153 16.20 0.38 -9.19
C LEU A 153 16.56 1.68 -9.92
#